data_AF-A0A933REI3-F1
#
_entry.id   AF-A0A933REI3-F1
#
_cell.length_a   1.000
_cell.length_b   1.000
_cell.length_c   1.000
_cell.angle_alpha   90.00
_cell.angle_beta   90.00
_cell.angle_gamma   90.00
#
_symmetry.space_group_name_H-M   'P 1'
#
loop_
_entity.id
_entity.type
_entity.pdbx_description
1 polymer ?
#
loop_
_entity_poly.entity_id
_entity_poly.type
_entity_poly.pdbx_seq_one_letter_code
_entity_poly.pdbx_strand_id
1 'polypeptide(L)'
;MEDEWGICDGYEDVHGGWHPTPEAARVRLRAAMGDPTPGRPMWFVLAGQRVPVPGEHELRLEDGGTTTITDQLPADLPIGYHDLAPVDGGAVVRLVVHPPQCPPLPRTWGVAVQVYELWSDASWGIGDLRDLRTLAQAVASRGGGALLLSPLHQPVPLLGQDPSPYYPSTRRAWSPLLLSLDAAPPAHLRCRPGELIDRDEVWISKRAALEAEFDAQPRDIEP
;
A
#
# COMPACT_ATOMS: atom_id res chain seq x y z
N MET A 1 -6.80 -18.53 23.75
CA MET A 1 -6.82 -19.53 22.67
C MET A 1 -7.66 -18.92 21.54
N GLU A 2 -7.53 -19.42 20.32
CA GLU A 2 -8.33 -18.99 19.17
C GLU A 2 -9.19 -20.17 18.71
N ASP A 3 -10.37 -19.88 18.14
CA ASP A 3 -11.19 -20.91 17.49
C ASP A 3 -10.74 -21.15 16.03
N GLU A 4 -11.46 -22.01 15.30
CA GLU A 4 -11.14 -22.37 13.91
C GLU A 4 -11.16 -21.18 12.93
N TRP A 5 -11.78 -20.04 13.31
CA TRP A 5 -11.80 -18.80 12.53
C TRP A 5 -10.69 -17.83 12.96
N GLY A 6 -9.84 -18.20 13.92
CA GLY A 6 -8.86 -17.28 14.51
C GLY A 6 -9.47 -16.26 15.47
N ILE A 7 -10.70 -16.49 15.97
CA ILE A 7 -11.34 -15.56 16.90
C ILE A 7 -10.82 -15.85 18.31
N CYS A 8 -10.06 -14.90 18.85
CA CYS A 8 -9.50 -14.95 20.19
C CYS A 8 -10.59 -15.08 21.28
N ASP A 9 -10.26 -15.75 22.38
CA ASP A 9 -11.12 -15.88 23.56
C ASP A 9 -11.42 -14.59 24.30
N GLY A 10 -10.63 -13.55 24.03
CA GLY A 10 -10.72 -12.27 24.67
C GLY A 10 -9.50 -11.45 24.34
N TYR A 11 -9.43 -10.28 24.97
CA TYR A 11 -8.30 -9.38 24.85
C TYR A 11 -8.08 -8.64 26.17
N GLU A 12 -6.86 -8.15 26.35
CA GLU A 12 -6.54 -7.21 27.41
C GLU A 12 -6.70 -5.79 26.84
N ASP A 13 -7.46 -4.95 27.53
CA ASP A 13 -7.66 -3.55 27.12
C ASP A 13 -6.46 -2.66 27.47
N VAL A 14 -6.50 -1.40 27.04
CA VAL A 14 -5.45 -0.40 27.31
C VAL A 14 -5.29 -0.05 28.79
N HIS A 15 -6.20 -0.50 29.65
CA HIS A 15 -6.15 -0.34 31.10
C HIS A 15 -5.71 -1.62 31.82
N GLY A 16 -5.34 -2.67 31.09
CA GLY A 16 -4.93 -3.97 31.64
C GLY A 16 -6.10 -4.86 32.07
N GLY A 17 -7.34 -4.50 31.71
CA GLY A 17 -8.52 -5.28 32.00
C GLY A 17 -8.69 -6.42 30.99
N TRP A 18 -8.89 -7.65 31.46
CA TRP A 18 -9.24 -8.77 30.60
C TRP A 18 -10.74 -8.75 30.22
N HIS A 19 -11.03 -8.85 28.93
CA HIS A 19 -12.38 -8.91 28.39
C HIS A 19 -12.57 -10.19 27.57
N PRO A 20 -13.45 -11.12 28.00
CA PRO A 20 -13.75 -12.30 27.20
C PRO A 20 -14.57 -11.92 25.95
N THR A 21 -14.34 -12.59 24.83
CA THR A 21 -15.13 -12.45 23.61
C THR A 21 -16.51 -13.06 23.81
N PRO A 22 -17.60 -12.26 23.81
CA PRO A 22 -18.95 -12.80 24.03
C PRO A 22 -19.38 -13.71 22.88
N GLU A 23 -20.17 -14.75 23.16
CA GLU A 23 -20.66 -15.68 22.13
C GLU A 23 -21.44 -14.96 21.02
N ALA A 24 -22.24 -13.94 21.38
CA ALA A 24 -22.96 -13.13 20.41
C ALA A 24 -22.02 -12.39 19.42
N ALA A 25 -20.81 -12.00 19.87
CA ALA A 25 -19.81 -11.41 18.99
C ALA A 25 -19.19 -12.47 18.08
N ARG A 26 -18.88 -13.67 18.60
CA ARG A 26 -18.38 -14.78 17.80
C ARG A 26 -19.32 -15.14 16.66
N VAL A 27 -20.62 -15.28 16.95
CA VAL A 27 -21.64 -15.59 15.94
C VAL A 27 -21.65 -14.54 14.82
N ARG A 28 -21.57 -13.24 15.17
CA ARG A 28 -21.55 -12.16 14.17
C ARG A 28 -20.26 -12.16 13.35
N LEU A 29 -19.11 -12.40 13.98
CA LEU A 29 -17.82 -12.47 13.30
C LEU A 29 -17.77 -13.65 12.32
N ARG A 30 -18.17 -14.84 12.75
CA ARG A 30 -18.26 -16.02 11.88
C ARG A 30 -19.21 -15.80 10.70
N ALA A 31 -20.39 -15.20 10.95
CA ALA A 31 -21.32 -14.86 9.88
C ALA A 31 -20.75 -13.85 8.87
N ALA A 32 -19.94 -12.89 9.33
CA ALA A 32 -19.29 -11.91 8.45
C ALA A 32 -18.11 -12.50 7.67
N MET A 33 -17.35 -13.41 8.27
CA MET A 33 -16.23 -14.12 7.63
C MET A 33 -16.72 -15.17 6.64
N GLY A 34 -17.90 -15.75 6.89
CA GLY A 34 -18.42 -16.90 6.16
C GLY A 34 -17.69 -18.20 6.52
N ASP A 35 -17.94 -19.23 5.72
CA ASP A 35 -17.26 -20.51 5.86
C ASP A 35 -15.81 -20.40 5.34
N PRO A 36 -14.80 -20.83 6.12
CA PRO A 36 -13.41 -20.77 5.71
C PRO A 36 -13.21 -21.66 4.48
N THR A 37 -12.81 -21.04 3.37
CA THR A 37 -12.48 -21.74 2.13
C THR A 37 -10.95 -21.91 2.07
N PRO A 38 -10.43 -23.14 1.92
CA PRO A 38 -9.00 -23.35 1.79
C PRO A 38 -8.49 -22.62 0.53
N GLY A 39 -7.65 -21.61 0.74
CA GLY A 39 -6.94 -20.94 -0.34
C GLY A 39 -5.82 -21.80 -0.91
N ARG A 40 -5.11 -21.27 -1.91
CA ARG A 40 -3.86 -21.87 -2.37
C ARG A 40 -2.89 -21.95 -1.17
N PRO A 41 -2.30 -23.12 -0.87
CA PRO A 41 -1.37 -23.23 0.25
C PRO A 41 -0.16 -22.33 0.02
N MET A 42 0.27 -21.63 1.07
CA MET A 42 1.45 -20.77 1.06
C MET A 42 2.43 -21.24 2.11
N TRP A 43 3.72 -21.16 1.80
CA TRP A 43 4.80 -21.51 2.71
C TRP A 43 5.86 -20.41 2.71
N PHE A 44 6.15 -19.87 3.88
CA PHE A 44 7.13 -18.81 4.08
C PHE A 44 8.43 -19.42 4.59
N VAL A 45 9.53 -19.13 3.89
CA VAL A 45 10.87 -19.63 4.20
C VAL A 45 11.85 -18.47 4.25
N LEU A 46 12.74 -18.49 5.23
CA LEU A 46 13.81 -17.51 5.33
C LEU A 46 14.85 -17.76 4.23
N ALA A 47 15.26 -16.70 3.53
CA ALA A 47 16.39 -16.78 2.61
C ALA A 47 17.64 -17.33 3.32
N GLY A 48 18.34 -18.29 2.69
CA GLY A 48 19.50 -18.96 3.29
C GLY A 48 19.18 -20.20 4.11
N GLN A 49 17.91 -20.48 4.45
CA GLN A 49 17.56 -21.68 5.20
C GLN A 49 17.54 -22.93 4.32
N ARG A 50 18.09 -24.02 4.87
CA ARG A 50 17.95 -25.38 4.33
C ARG A 50 16.75 -26.02 5.00
N VAL A 51 15.70 -26.26 4.23
CA VAL A 51 14.45 -26.82 4.76
C VAL A 51 14.19 -28.17 4.11
N PRO A 52 13.98 -29.25 4.88
CA PRO A 52 13.59 -30.54 4.34
C PRO A 52 12.24 -30.46 3.62
N VAL A 53 12.16 -31.07 2.44
CA VAL A 53 10.95 -31.21 1.64
C VAL A 53 10.89 -32.64 1.11
N PRO A 54 10.33 -33.58 1.89
CA PRO A 54 10.40 -35.00 1.57
C PRO A 54 9.83 -35.31 0.18
N GLY A 55 10.58 -36.04 -0.63
CA GLY A 55 10.18 -36.41 -1.99
C GLY A 55 10.61 -35.41 -3.06
N GLU A 56 10.20 -35.68 -4.29
CA GLU A 56 10.60 -34.92 -5.47
C GLU A 56 9.56 -33.85 -5.83
N HIS A 57 10.04 -32.64 -6.12
CA HIS A 57 9.20 -31.50 -6.44
C HIS A 57 9.77 -30.73 -7.64
N GLU A 58 8.89 -30.21 -8.47
CA GLU A 58 9.20 -29.18 -9.46
C GLU A 58 9.10 -27.81 -8.78
N LEU A 59 10.21 -27.07 -8.75
CA LEU A 59 10.30 -25.71 -8.27
C LEU A 59 10.32 -24.76 -9.48
N ARG A 60 9.29 -23.92 -9.59
CA ARG A 60 9.23 -22.79 -10.53
C ARG A 60 9.53 -21.49 -9.80
N LEU A 61 10.64 -20.87 -10.16
CA LEU A 61 11.08 -19.59 -9.64
C LEU A 61 10.23 -18.43 -10.19
N GLU A 62 10.36 -17.27 -9.55
CA GLU A 62 9.58 -16.07 -9.90
C GLU A 62 9.95 -15.53 -11.29
N ASP A 63 11.21 -15.68 -11.68
CA ASP A 63 11.74 -15.28 -12.99
C ASP A 63 11.37 -16.25 -14.13
N GLY A 64 10.62 -17.31 -13.82
CA GLY A 64 10.22 -18.35 -14.77
C GLY A 64 11.20 -19.51 -14.91
N GLY A 65 12.34 -19.49 -14.20
CA GLY A 65 13.26 -20.63 -14.15
C GLY A 65 12.61 -21.84 -13.46
N THR A 66 12.92 -23.04 -13.92
CA THR A 66 12.42 -24.29 -13.33
C THR A 66 13.58 -25.19 -12.94
N THR A 67 13.47 -25.84 -11.78
CA THR A 67 14.40 -26.87 -11.33
C THR A 67 13.68 -27.96 -10.55
N THR A 68 14.25 -29.15 -10.52
CA THR A 68 13.77 -30.24 -9.66
C THR A 68 14.51 -30.20 -8.34
N ILE A 69 13.78 -30.32 -7.23
CA ILE A 69 14.35 -30.49 -5.90
C ILE A 69 13.96 -31.86 -5.34
N THR A 70 14.83 -32.43 -4.52
CA THR A 70 14.59 -33.72 -3.86
C THR A 70 14.98 -33.63 -2.39
N ASP A 71 14.04 -33.95 -1.51
CA ASP A 71 14.18 -34.03 -0.06
C ASP A 71 14.57 -32.73 0.67
N GLN A 72 15.00 -31.68 -0.05
CA GLN A 72 15.47 -30.44 0.55
C GLN A 72 15.40 -29.24 -0.42
N LEU A 73 15.02 -28.07 0.12
CA LEU A 73 15.16 -26.80 -0.60
C LEU A 73 16.64 -26.37 -0.69
N PRO A 74 17.06 -25.81 -1.84
CA PRO A 74 18.34 -25.10 -1.95
C PRO A 74 18.43 -23.94 -0.96
N ALA A 75 19.61 -23.70 -0.40
CA ALA A 75 19.82 -22.59 0.54
C ALA A 75 19.92 -21.24 -0.18
N ASP A 76 20.30 -21.26 -1.45
CA ASP A 76 20.57 -20.11 -2.32
C ASP A 76 19.35 -19.70 -3.16
N LEU A 77 18.15 -20.09 -2.74
CA LEU A 77 16.92 -19.62 -3.39
C LEU A 77 16.83 -18.09 -3.32
N PRO A 78 16.50 -17.44 -4.45
CA PRO A 78 16.31 -15.99 -4.47
C PRO A 78 15.15 -15.60 -3.57
N ILE A 79 15.19 -14.39 -3.02
CA ILE A 79 14.02 -13.79 -2.37
C ILE A 79 12.96 -13.57 -3.45
N GLY A 80 11.72 -13.99 -3.17
CA GLY A 80 10.64 -13.87 -4.15
C GLY A 80 9.46 -14.80 -3.93
N TYR A 81 8.60 -14.85 -4.94
CA TYR A 81 7.38 -15.65 -4.99
C TYR A 81 7.53 -16.80 -6.00
N HIS A 82 7.73 -18.00 -5.48
CA HIS A 82 7.95 -19.22 -6.27
C HIS A 82 6.77 -20.18 -6.13
N ASP A 83 6.73 -21.18 -7.00
CA ASP A 83 5.74 -22.25 -6.94
C ASP A 83 6.45 -23.59 -6.76
N LEU A 84 6.03 -24.37 -5.78
CA LEU A 84 6.56 -25.69 -5.48
C LEU A 84 5.47 -26.74 -5.74
N ALA A 85 5.68 -27.58 -6.73
CA ALA A 85 4.74 -28.60 -7.16
C ALA A 85 5.29 -30.01 -6.84
N PRO A 86 4.64 -30.80 -5.97
CA PRO A 86 4.99 -32.19 -5.77
C PRO A 86 4.86 -33.00 -7.06
N VAL A 87 5.84 -33.85 -7.38
CA VAL A 87 5.81 -34.70 -8.59
C VAL A 87 4.73 -35.79 -8.50
N ASP A 88 4.32 -36.16 -7.29
CA ASP A 88 3.23 -37.13 -7.04
C ASP A 88 1.81 -36.58 -7.34
N GLY A 89 1.72 -35.36 -7.86
CA GLY A 89 0.45 -34.72 -8.22
C GLY A 89 -0.25 -34.01 -7.06
N GLY A 90 0.43 -33.83 -5.93
CA GLY A 90 -0.05 -33.02 -4.81
C GLY A 90 -0.31 -31.55 -5.17
N ALA A 91 -0.86 -30.80 -4.21
CA ALA A 91 -1.22 -29.40 -4.41
C ALA A 91 0.02 -28.51 -4.57
N VAL A 92 -0.02 -27.57 -5.54
CA VAL A 92 1.06 -26.60 -5.75
C VAL A 92 1.06 -25.54 -4.64
N VAL A 93 2.15 -25.49 -3.89
CA VAL A 93 2.37 -24.53 -2.80
C VAL A 93 3.00 -23.25 -3.33
N ARG A 94 2.54 -22.08 -2.89
CA ARG A 94 3.24 -20.81 -3.11
C ARG A 94 4.39 -20.74 -2.10
N LEU A 95 5.62 -20.90 -2.56
CA LEU A 95 6.81 -20.74 -1.74
C LEU A 95 7.23 -19.28 -1.74
N VAL A 96 7.19 -18.63 -0.58
CA VAL A 96 7.62 -17.24 -0.39
C VAL A 96 8.95 -17.23 0.34
N VAL A 97 10.02 -16.90 -0.37
CA VAL A 97 11.35 -16.76 0.21
C VAL A 97 11.53 -15.30 0.61
N HIS A 98 11.70 -15.03 1.91
CA HIS A 98 11.75 -13.67 2.43
C HIS A 98 13.09 -13.37 3.13
N PRO A 99 13.55 -12.11 3.15
CA PRO A 99 14.76 -11.74 3.87
C PRO A 99 14.56 -11.88 5.39
N PRO A 100 15.65 -12.06 6.15
CA PRO A 100 15.59 -12.12 7.62
C PRO A 100 15.34 -10.79 8.30
N GLN A 101 15.60 -9.70 7.60
CA GLN A 101 15.45 -8.34 8.10
C GLN A 101 15.20 -7.39 6.93
N CYS A 102 14.53 -6.28 7.21
CA CYS A 102 14.46 -5.17 6.27
C CYS A 102 15.87 -4.61 6.00
N PRO A 103 16.12 -4.03 4.81
CA PRO A 103 17.39 -3.36 4.53
C PRO A 103 17.68 -2.28 5.59
N PRO A 104 18.91 -2.20 6.12
CA PRO A 104 19.27 -1.15 7.06
C PRO A 104 19.23 0.21 6.35
N LEU A 105 18.66 1.21 7.02
CA LEU A 105 18.65 2.59 6.55
C LEU A 105 19.65 3.44 7.35
N PRO A 106 20.33 4.41 6.72
CA PRO A 106 21.23 5.32 7.43
C PRO A 106 20.46 6.14 8.46
N ARG A 107 21.09 6.44 9.59
CA ARG A 107 20.51 7.35 10.60
C ARG A 107 20.42 8.75 10.01
N THR A 108 19.23 9.32 10.00
CA THR A 108 18.97 10.68 9.51
C THR A 108 17.85 11.34 10.31
N TRP A 109 17.76 12.66 10.24
CA TRP A 109 16.54 13.39 10.59
C TRP A 109 15.65 13.57 9.34
N GLY A 110 14.40 13.93 9.57
CA GLY A 110 13.41 14.21 8.54
C GLY A 110 12.24 15.03 9.09
N VAL A 111 11.25 15.30 8.26
CA VAL A 111 10.02 16.00 8.67
C VAL A 111 8.79 15.15 8.39
N ALA A 112 7.79 15.23 9.27
CA ALA A 112 6.46 14.67 9.04
C ALA A 112 5.56 15.75 8.41
N VAL A 113 4.85 15.39 7.35
CA VAL A 113 4.17 16.33 6.47
C VAL A 113 2.78 15.80 6.13
N GLN A 114 1.77 16.64 6.36
CA GLN A 114 0.47 16.49 5.75
C GLN A 114 0.56 17.11 4.36
N VAL A 115 0.68 16.30 3.30
CA VAL A 115 1.02 16.81 1.95
C VAL A 115 0.00 17.83 1.46
N TYR A 116 -1.28 17.62 1.78
CA TYR A 116 -2.36 18.53 1.43
C TYR A 116 -2.25 19.92 2.09
N GLU A 117 -1.48 20.06 3.18
CA GLU A 117 -1.25 21.34 3.87
C GLU A 117 -0.05 22.11 3.33
N LEU A 118 0.71 21.52 2.39
CA LEU A 118 1.74 22.28 1.69
C LEU A 118 1.10 23.35 0.81
N TRP A 119 1.88 24.39 0.55
CA TRP A 119 1.42 25.53 -0.25
C TRP A 119 2.56 26.16 -1.05
N SER A 120 2.21 26.66 -2.21
CA SER A 120 3.00 27.61 -2.99
C SER A 120 2.05 28.46 -3.82
N ASP A 121 2.56 29.55 -4.39
CA ASP A 121 1.78 30.39 -5.31
C ASP A 121 1.32 29.64 -6.57
N ALA A 122 1.90 28.46 -6.84
CA ALA A 122 1.55 27.59 -7.96
C ALA A 122 0.55 26.48 -7.59
N SER A 123 0.29 26.26 -6.29
CA SER A 123 -0.65 25.24 -5.82
C SER A 123 -2.09 25.63 -6.17
N TRP A 124 -2.88 24.66 -6.62
CA TRP A 124 -4.31 24.82 -6.86
C TRP A 124 -5.07 24.47 -5.59
N GLY A 125 -5.05 25.37 -4.61
CA GLY A 125 -5.82 25.30 -3.35
C GLY A 125 -5.41 24.22 -2.35
N ILE A 126 -4.60 23.25 -2.78
CA ILE A 126 -4.10 22.13 -1.98
C ILE A 126 -2.63 21.88 -2.31
N GLY A 127 -1.86 21.44 -1.31
CA GLY A 127 -0.48 21.01 -1.54
C GLY A 127 -0.41 19.79 -2.46
N ASP A 128 0.53 19.81 -3.41
CA ASP A 128 0.67 18.79 -4.44
C ASP A 128 2.09 18.18 -4.52
N LEU A 129 2.33 17.31 -5.49
CA LEU A 129 3.63 16.65 -5.67
C LEU A 129 4.78 17.61 -6.06
N ARG A 130 4.48 18.76 -6.67
CA ARG A 130 5.47 19.82 -6.93
C ARG A 130 5.89 20.48 -5.62
N ASP A 131 4.94 20.76 -4.74
CA ASP A 131 5.23 21.31 -3.40
C ASP A 131 6.05 20.31 -2.57
N LEU A 132 5.68 19.03 -2.62
CA LEU A 132 6.41 17.96 -1.95
C LEU A 132 7.85 17.84 -2.44
N ARG A 133 8.08 17.94 -3.76
CA ARG A 133 9.43 17.96 -4.34
C ARG A 133 10.25 19.14 -3.83
N THR A 134 9.66 20.34 -3.78
CA THR A 134 10.31 21.55 -3.25
C THR A 134 10.70 21.37 -1.78
N LEU A 135 9.81 20.80 -0.96
CA LEU A 135 10.12 20.50 0.44
C LEU A 135 11.23 19.46 0.57
N ALA A 136 11.19 18.38 -0.23
CA ALA A 136 12.21 17.35 -0.22
C ALA A 136 13.60 17.93 -0.52
N GLN A 137 13.70 18.81 -1.53
CA GLN A 137 14.93 19.51 -1.87
C GLN A 137 15.41 20.42 -0.73
N ALA A 138 14.50 21.15 -0.09
CA ALA A 138 14.81 22.02 1.05
C ALA A 138 15.33 21.22 2.25
N VAL A 139 14.74 20.06 2.55
CA VAL A 139 15.16 19.16 3.64
C VAL A 139 16.52 18.54 3.32
N ALA A 140 16.70 18.04 2.09
CA ALA A 140 17.96 17.45 1.64
C ALA A 140 19.11 18.47 1.69
N SER A 141 18.88 19.72 1.27
CA SER A 141 19.90 20.79 1.32
C SER A 141 20.38 21.12 2.74
N ARG A 142 19.62 20.70 3.76
CA ARG A 142 19.94 20.87 5.19
C ARG A 142 20.45 19.57 5.82
N GLY A 143 20.76 18.55 5.03
CA GLY A 143 21.24 17.24 5.49
C GLY A 143 20.15 16.32 6.04
N GLY A 144 18.87 16.62 5.80
CA GLY A 144 17.77 15.70 6.11
C GLY A 144 17.62 14.63 5.04
N GLY A 145 17.16 13.45 5.44
CA GLY A 145 17.18 12.25 4.60
C GLY A 145 15.84 11.52 4.54
N ALA A 146 14.78 12.09 5.12
CA ALA A 146 13.46 11.47 5.13
C ALA A 146 12.33 12.51 5.13
N LEU A 147 11.23 12.17 4.47
CA LEU A 147 9.92 12.77 4.64
C LEU A 147 8.93 11.67 5.05
N LEU A 148 8.20 11.88 6.13
CA LEU A 148 7.06 11.05 6.52
C LEU A 148 5.78 11.72 6.05
N LEU A 149 4.98 11.02 5.24
CA LEU A 149 3.81 11.61 4.61
C LEU A 149 2.52 11.04 5.20
N SER A 150 1.47 11.87 5.19
CA SER A 150 0.09 11.38 5.21
C SER A 150 -0.16 10.39 4.07
N PRO A 151 -1.08 9.42 4.19
CA PRO A 151 -1.42 8.53 3.08
C PRO A 151 -1.81 9.31 1.82
N LEU A 152 -1.29 8.89 0.66
CA LEU A 152 -1.53 9.51 -0.65
C LEU A 152 -2.60 8.77 -1.46
N HIS A 153 -3.41 7.96 -0.77
CA HIS A 153 -4.36 7.04 -1.36
C HIS A 153 -5.52 7.77 -2.04
N GLN A 154 -6.06 7.14 -3.09
CA GLN A 154 -7.17 7.70 -3.84
C GLN A 154 -8.46 7.73 -3.00
N PRO A 155 -9.11 8.89 -2.82
CA PRO A 155 -10.44 8.99 -2.22
C PRO A 155 -11.52 8.52 -3.21
N VAL A 156 -12.79 8.58 -2.83
CA VAL A 156 -13.89 8.36 -3.78
C VAL A 156 -13.84 9.46 -4.85
N PRO A 157 -13.84 9.14 -6.16
CA PRO A 157 -13.70 10.13 -7.23
C PRO A 157 -15.04 10.85 -7.55
N LEU A 158 -15.74 11.33 -6.51
CA LEU A 158 -17.03 12.01 -6.58
C LEU A 158 -16.98 13.30 -5.74
N LEU A 159 -17.98 14.19 -5.89
CA LEU A 159 -18.11 15.33 -4.97
C LEU A 159 -18.35 14.88 -3.54
N GLY A 160 -18.00 15.73 -2.56
CA GLY A 160 -17.90 15.35 -1.16
C GLY A 160 -16.57 14.66 -0.87
N GLN A 161 -15.48 15.28 -1.33
CA GLN A 161 -14.12 14.79 -1.13
C GLN A 161 -13.80 14.65 0.36
N ASP A 162 -13.66 13.40 0.82
CA ASP A 162 -13.37 13.11 2.23
C ASP A 162 -12.02 13.73 2.62
N PRO A 163 -11.97 14.58 3.67
CA PRO A 163 -10.73 15.20 4.11
C PRO A 163 -9.76 14.23 4.78
N SER A 164 -10.22 13.06 5.22
CA SER A 164 -9.42 12.06 5.91
C SER A 164 -8.61 11.20 4.92
N PRO A 165 -7.27 11.27 4.93
CA PRO A 165 -6.44 10.40 4.09
C PRO A 165 -6.50 8.92 4.53
N TYR A 166 -7.12 8.63 5.68
CA TYR A 166 -7.29 7.28 6.23
C TYR A 166 -8.63 6.63 5.86
N TYR A 167 -9.49 7.33 5.11
CA TYR A 167 -10.72 6.79 4.54
C TYR A 167 -10.69 6.78 3.00
N PRO A 168 -9.71 6.08 2.37
CA PRO A 168 -9.60 6.04 0.92
C PRO A 168 -10.60 5.05 0.29
N SER A 169 -10.90 5.27 -1.00
CA SER A 169 -11.60 4.26 -1.81
C SER A 169 -10.68 3.08 -2.15
N THR A 170 -9.37 3.34 -2.32
CA THR A 170 -8.36 2.31 -2.58
C THR A 170 -7.00 2.70 -2.03
N ARG A 171 -6.29 1.72 -1.45
CA ARG A 171 -4.90 1.88 -0.99
C ARG A 171 -3.86 1.63 -2.09
N ARG A 172 -4.30 1.22 -3.30
CA ARG A 172 -3.40 0.86 -4.43
C ARG A 172 -3.14 2.00 -5.40
N ALA A 173 -4.08 2.91 -5.56
CA ALA A 173 -3.97 4.05 -6.47
C ALA A 173 -3.72 5.36 -5.69
N TRP A 174 -3.16 6.35 -6.38
CA TRP A 174 -2.84 7.66 -5.81
C TRP A 174 -3.96 8.68 -6.04
N SER A 175 -4.12 9.62 -5.11
CA SER A 175 -5.10 10.70 -5.23
C SER A 175 -4.77 11.66 -6.38
N PRO A 176 -5.66 11.86 -7.36
CA PRO A 176 -5.46 12.85 -8.43
C PRO A 176 -5.39 14.29 -7.91
N LEU A 177 -5.91 14.58 -6.71
CA LEU A 177 -5.80 15.90 -6.08
C LEU A 177 -4.35 16.34 -5.86
N LEU A 178 -3.41 15.39 -5.78
CA LEU A 178 -1.99 15.66 -5.58
C LEU A 178 -1.22 15.88 -6.88
N LEU A 179 -1.87 15.79 -8.04
CA LEU A 179 -1.25 16.12 -9.32
C LEU A 179 -1.00 17.63 -9.40
N SER A 180 0.22 18.01 -9.76
CA SER A 180 0.57 19.39 -10.04
C SER A 180 0.24 19.74 -11.49
N LEU A 181 -0.43 20.87 -11.70
CA LEU A 181 -0.72 21.39 -13.04
C LEU A 181 0.26 22.52 -13.40
N ASP A 182 0.63 22.62 -14.68
CA ASP A 182 1.52 23.70 -15.16
C ASP A 182 0.78 25.03 -15.36
N ALA A 183 -0.55 24.98 -15.54
CA ALA A 183 -1.39 26.16 -15.59
C ALA A 183 -1.44 26.89 -14.23
N ALA A 184 -1.58 28.21 -14.28
CA ALA A 184 -1.73 29.03 -13.08
C ALA A 184 -3.05 28.69 -12.34
N PRO A 185 -3.06 28.68 -10.99
CA PRO A 185 -4.26 28.38 -10.24
C PRO A 185 -5.34 29.45 -10.49
N PRO A 186 -6.61 29.04 -10.64
CA PRO A 186 -7.74 29.95 -10.65
C PRO A 186 -7.76 30.86 -9.42
N ALA A 187 -8.29 32.08 -9.54
CA ALA A 187 -8.28 33.06 -8.45
C ALA A 187 -8.97 32.56 -7.16
N HIS A 188 -10.01 31.72 -7.29
CA HIS A 188 -10.73 31.13 -6.17
C HIS A 188 -10.00 29.96 -5.51
N LEU A 189 -8.98 29.39 -6.17
CA LEU A 189 -8.11 28.33 -5.63
C LEU A 189 -6.74 28.84 -5.19
N ARG A 190 -6.53 30.15 -5.13
CA ARG A 190 -5.30 30.68 -4.54
C ARG A 190 -5.27 30.35 -3.06
N CYS A 191 -4.19 29.71 -2.61
CA CYS A 191 -3.99 29.42 -1.20
C CYS A 191 -3.98 30.71 -0.37
N ARG A 192 -4.75 30.73 0.72
CA ARG A 192 -4.85 31.86 1.64
C ARG A 192 -4.52 31.41 3.06
N PRO A 193 -3.55 32.06 3.73
CA PRO A 193 -3.20 31.72 5.10
C PRO A 193 -4.40 31.78 6.05
N GLY A 194 -4.59 30.72 6.82
CA GLY A 194 -5.66 30.60 7.82
C GLY A 194 -7.01 30.13 7.28
N GLU A 195 -7.14 29.91 5.97
CA GLU A 195 -8.36 29.33 5.37
C GLU A 195 -8.27 27.80 5.30
N LEU A 196 -9.44 27.15 5.35
CA LEU A 196 -9.55 25.70 5.16
C LEU A 196 -9.47 25.34 3.67
N ILE A 197 -8.94 24.15 3.37
CA ILE A 197 -8.85 23.62 2.00
C ILE A 197 -10.24 23.20 1.53
N ASP A 198 -10.74 23.84 0.47
CA ASP A 198 -11.93 23.41 -0.25
C ASP A 198 -11.57 22.31 -1.27
N ARG A 199 -11.65 21.05 -0.81
CA ARG A 199 -11.26 19.90 -1.63
C ARG A 199 -12.21 19.65 -2.81
N ASP A 200 -13.47 20.06 -2.69
CA ASP A 200 -14.46 19.88 -3.75
C ASP A 200 -14.18 20.85 -4.90
N GLU A 201 -13.91 22.12 -4.62
CA GLU A 201 -13.53 23.10 -5.64
C GLU A 201 -12.20 22.74 -6.31
N VAL A 202 -11.24 22.24 -5.53
CA VAL A 202 -9.97 21.71 -6.06
C VAL A 202 -10.23 20.53 -6.99
N TRP A 203 -11.07 19.57 -6.58
CA TRP A 203 -11.43 18.41 -7.41
C TRP A 203 -12.07 18.82 -8.72
N ILE A 204 -13.10 19.67 -8.66
CA ILE A 204 -13.81 20.17 -9.85
C ILE A 204 -12.83 20.83 -10.82
N SER A 205 -12.01 21.75 -10.30
CA SER A 205 -11.11 22.56 -11.14
C SER A 205 -9.97 21.73 -11.72
N LYS A 206 -9.31 20.88 -10.90
CA LYS A 206 -8.22 20.02 -11.38
C LYS A 206 -8.73 18.98 -12.36
N ARG A 207 -9.88 18.34 -12.09
CA ARG A 207 -10.46 17.35 -12.99
C ARG A 207 -10.80 17.97 -14.35
N ALA A 208 -11.45 19.14 -14.36
CA ALA A 208 -11.77 19.82 -15.62
C ALA A 208 -10.52 20.17 -16.44
N ALA A 209 -9.45 20.62 -15.79
CA ALA A 209 -8.18 20.89 -16.46
C ALA A 209 -7.54 19.61 -17.02
N LEU A 210 -7.49 18.53 -16.24
CA LEU A 210 -6.94 17.23 -16.66
C LEU A 210 -7.75 16.61 -17.80
N GLU A 211 -9.08 16.71 -17.78
CA GLU A 211 -9.96 16.25 -18.88
C GLU A 211 -9.67 17.03 -20.17
N ALA A 212 -9.53 18.36 -20.09
CA ALA A 212 -9.19 19.18 -21.25
C ALA A 212 -7.79 18.86 -21.81
N GLU A 213 -6.80 18.63 -20.95
CA GLU A 213 -5.46 18.18 -21.37
C GLU A 213 -5.50 16.81 -22.04
N PHE A 214 -6.28 15.87 -21.49
CA PHE A 214 -6.43 14.53 -22.06
C PHE A 214 -7.10 14.56 -23.44
N ASP A 215 -8.16 15.34 -23.61
CA ASP A 215 -8.88 15.45 -24.89
C ASP A 215 -8.07 16.17 -25.98
N ALA A 216 -7.13 17.03 -25.60
CA ALA A 216 -6.24 17.72 -26.53
C ALA A 216 -5.11 16.81 -27.07
N GLN A 217 -4.83 15.67 -26.44
CA GLN A 217 -3.79 14.76 -26.90
C GLN A 217 -4.26 13.99 -28.14
N PRO A 218 -3.42 13.90 -29.20
CA PRO A 218 -3.73 13.06 -30.34
C PRO A 218 -3.88 11.62 -29.87
N ARG A 219 -5.01 11.01 -30.23
CA ARG A 219 -5.28 9.61 -29.93
C ARG A 219 -4.44 8.76 -30.88
N ASP A 220 -3.25 8.36 -30.46
CA ASP A 220 -2.50 7.26 -31.08
C ASP A 220 -3.22 5.95 -30.73
N ILE A 221 -4.37 5.72 -31.36
CA ILE A 221 -5.02 4.41 -31.37
C ILE A 221 -4.45 3.68 -32.57
N GLU A 222 -3.39 2.90 -32.35
CA GLU A 222 -3.11 1.76 -33.23
C GLU A 222 -4.28 0.76 -33.05
N PRO A 223 -4.93 0.33 -34.14
CA PRO A 223 -6.12 -0.54 -34.09
C PRO A 223 -5.84 -1.94 -33.55
#